data_AF-A0A8H7S2I6-F1
#
_entry.id   AF-A0A8H7S2I6-F1
#
_cell.length_a   1.000
_cell.length_b   1.000
_cell.length_c   1.000
_cell.angle_alpha   90.00
_cell.angle_beta   90.00
_cell.angle_gamma   90.00
#
_symmetry.space_group_name_H-M   'P 1'
#
loop_
_entity.id
_entity.type
_entity.pdbx_description
1 polymer ?
#
loop_
_entity_poly.entity_id
_entity_poly.type
_entity_poly.pdbx_seq_one_letter_code
_entity_poly.pdbx_strand_id
1 'polypeptide(L)'
;MGGIQSCLAPAPYTALCAKNLDDTILSYYMDLASDKFGGSIKSVSDQYFGNADNLIDENDPQEDEEELDKDGDRDGWQSRRHVDEAWAIIKLGCHGRLYGFDINTINFNDAAPLTATVEASPSSQSRGPNKARLRCYGIAVPNWPQNLKKEVNLASAQKGARITRWTDTQNANNPNVLMDHGKTSEDGWETPHSREANRNDYVVIQLASPGTLNSLVISTEHYLGNAPNAISIDGCYSVEEDPAYDYTADWIEIVRHESVEENAINKFNVTNNKKIFSHLRLTVHPGLSISFF
;
A
#
# COMPACT_ATOMS: atom_id res chain seq x y z
N MET A 1 -21.43 25.52 45.61
CA MET A 1 -22.03 24.84 44.44
C MET A 1 -21.18 25.25 43.25
N GLY A 2 -20.15 24.51 42.87
CA GLY A 2 -20.26 23.19 42.27
C GLY A 2 -20.00 23.36 40.77
N GLY A 3 -18.74 23.62 40.41
CA GLY A 3 -18.30 23.59 39.02
C GLY A 3 -18.08 22.15 38.56
N ILE A 4 -18.18 21.93 37.25
CA ILE A 4 -17.26 21.08 36.48
C ILE A 4 -17.21 21.72 35.08
N GLN A 5 -16.08 22.36 34.80
CA GLN A 5 -15.60 22.59 33.45
C GLN A 5 -15.23 21.20 32.93
N SER A 6 -15.92 20.70 31.90
CA SER A 6 -15.65 19.37 31.35
C SER A 6 -14.26 19.38 30.72
N CYS A 7 -13.30 18.78 31.41
CA CYS A 7 -12.00 18.42 30.86
C CYS A 7 -12.26 17.37 29.77
N LEU A 8 -12.42 17.79 28.52
CA LEU A 8 -12.22 16.89 27.39
C LEU A 8 -10.75 16.49 27.46
N ALA A 9 -10.49 15.23 27.79
CA ALA A 9 -9.17 14.65 27.58
C ALA A 9 -8.77 14.90 26.11
N PRO A 10 -7.48 15.14 25.80
CA PRO A 10 -7.05 15.22 24.41
C PRO A 10 -7.53 13.96 23.68
N ALA A 11 -8.06 14.14 22.47
CA ALA A 11 -8.52 13.02 21.66
C ALA A 11 -7.39 11.98 21.56
N PRO A 12 -7.68 10.67 21.61
CA PRO A 12 -6.66 9.61 21.54
C PRO A 12 -5.97 9.52 20.17
N TYR A 13 -6.24 10.48 19.27
CA TYR A 13 -5.73 10.59 17.92
C TYR A 13 -5.42 12.06 17.59
N THR A 14 -4.56 12.27 16.60
CA THR A 14 -4.31 13.60 16.01
C THR A 14 -4.89 13.60 14.61
N ALA A 15 -5.83 14.51 14.33
CA ALA A 15 -6.33 14.71 12.97
C ALA A 15 -5.22 15.34 12.13
N LEU A 16 -4.89 14.74 10.98
CA LEU A 16 -3.95 15.31 10.03
C LEU A 16 -4.70 16.30 9.14
N CYS A 17 -4.26 17.56 9.11
CA CYS A 17 -4.87 18.59 8.27
C CYS A 17 -4.25 18.56 6.87
N ALA A 18 -4.59 17.56 6.06
CA ALA A 18 -4.21 17.47 4.66
C ALA A 18 -5.44 17.18 3.80
N LYS A 19 -5.38 17.60 2.52
CA LYS A 19 -6.46 17.32 1.56
C LYS A 19 -6.26 15.99 0.84
N ASN A 20 -5.01 15.61 0.61
CA ASN A 20 -4.63 14.36 -0.05
C ASN A 20 -3.79 13.50 0.89
N LEU A 21 -3.91 12.19 0.75
CA LEU A 21 -3.12 11.22 1.52
C LEU A 21 -1.61 11.41 1.30
N ASP A 22 -1.21 11.68 0.06
CA ASP A 22 0.21 11.82 -0.35
C ASP A 22 0.92 12.98 0.38
N ASP A 23 0.16 13.97 0.83
CA ASP A 23 0.66 15.10 1.60
C ASP A 23 0.86 14.78 3.10
N THR A 24 0.61 13.54 3.51
CA THR A 24 0.68 13.10 4.91
C THR A 24 1.76 12.06 5.16
N ILE A 25 2.10 11.83 6.43
CA ILE A 25 2.98 10.72 6.81
C ILE A 25 2.38 9.33 6.53
N LEU A 26 1.08 9.24 6.25
CA LEU A 26 0.40 7.95 6.06
C LEU A 26 0.71 7.34 4.68
N SER A 27 1.14 8.13 3.70
CA SER A 27 1.53 7.65 2.37
C SER A 27 2.74 6.71 2.38
N TYR A 28 3.54 6.73 3.45
CA TYR A 28 4.66 5.81 3.65
C TYR A 28 4.26 4.44 4.20
N TYR A 29 2.99 4.27 4.58
CA TYR A 29 2.49 3.04 5.19
C TYR A 29 1.54 2.31 4.24
N MET A 30 1.53 0.98 4.34
CA MET A 30 0.56 0.15 3.65
C MET A 30 -0.84 0.35 4.23
N ASP A 31 -1.86 0.37 3.38
CA ASP A 31 -3.24 0.12 3.80
C ASP A 31 -3.47 -1.37 4.10
N LEU A 32 -3.49 -1.74 5.38
CA LEU A 32 -3.70 -3.11 5.85
C LEU A 32 -5.13 -3.62 5.60
N ALA A 33 -6.11 -2.73 5.35
CA ALA A 33 -7.50 -3.08 5.12
C ALA A 33 -7.81 -3.35 3.65
N SER A 34 -6.94 -2.91 2.73
CA SER A 34 -7.16 -3.00 1.28
C SER A 34 -7.41 -4.45 0.82
N ASP A 35 -8.39 -4.61 -0.08
CA ASP A 35 -8.73 -5.89 -0.70
C ASP A 35 -7.55 -6.51 -1.47
N LYS A 36 -6.67 -5.66 -2.02
CA LYS A 36 -5.44 -6.05 -2.73
C LYS A 36 -4.47 -6.83 -1.86
N PHE A 37 -4.43 -6.54 -0.56
CA PHE A 37 -3.63 -7.30 0.41
C PHE A 37 -4.42 -8.44 1.06
N GLY A 38 -5.63 -8.75 0.58
CA GLY A 38 -6.52 -9.79 1.11
C GLY A 38 -7.51 -9.29 2.18
N GLY A 39 -7.65 -7.97 2.30
CA GLY A 39 -8.69 -7.34 3.10
C GLY A 39 -10.09 -7.81 2.68
N SER A 40 -11.02 -7.89 3.61
CA SER A 40 -12.39 -8.33 3.28
C SER A 40 -13.42 -7.85 4.27
N ILE A 41 -14.59 -7.46 3.77
CA ILE A 41 -15.77 -7.23 4.59
C ILE A 41 -16.26 -8.58 5.15
N LYS A 42 -16.46 -8.65 6.47
CA LYS A 42 -16.97 -9.84 7.17
C LYS A 42 -18.45 -9.75 7.46
N SER A 43 -18.92 -8.56 7.75
CA SER A 43 -20.33 -8.28 8.00
C SER A 43 -20.57 -6.79 7.93
N VAL A 44 -21.77 -6.42 7.53
CA VAL A 44 -22.21 -5.03 7.44
C VAL A 44 -23.62 -4.94 7.99
N SER A 45 -23.96 -3.80 8.60
CA SER A 45 -25.31 -3.55 9.12
C SER A 45 -26.34 -3.36 8.00
N ASP A 46 -25.96 -2.62 6.96
CA ASP A 46 -26.81 -2.24 5.82
C ASP A 46 -25.92 -1.72 4.69
N GLN A 47 -26.24 -2.05 3.44
CA GLN A 47 -25.49 -1.63 2.24
C GLN A 47 -26.45 -1.38 1.07
N TYR A 48 -27.60 -0.80 1.37
CA TYR A 48 -28.70 -0.67 0.40
C TYR A 48 -28.36 0.25 -0.78
N PHE A 49 -27.63 1.33 -0.54
CA PHE A 49 -27.35 2.37 -1.55
C PHE A 49 -25.92 2.31 -2.10
N GLY A 50 -25.04 1.51 -1.51
CA GLY A 50 -23.67 1.31 -1.97
C GLY A 50 -23.00 0.19 -1.19
N ASN A 51 -22.17 -0.62 -1.86
CA ASN A 51 -21.57 -1.83 -1.30
C ASN A 51 -20.48 -1.49 -0.27
N ALA A 52 -20.43 -2.26 0.82
CA ALA A 52 -19.36 -2.17 1.81
C ALA A 52 -17.98 -2.57 1.25
N ASP A 53 -17.91 -3.40 0.20
CA ASP A 53 -16.63 -3.75 -0.43
C ASP A 53 -15.88 -2.52 -0.98
N ASN A 54 -16.61 -1.46 -1.37
CA ASN A 54 -16.03 -0.20 -1.82
C ASN A 54 -15.23 0.52 -0.71
N LEU A 55 -15.35 0.09 0.56
CA LEU A 55 -14.60 0.65 1.68
C LEU A 55 -13.12 0.34 1.67
N ILE A 56 -12.77 -0.80 1.08
CA ILE A 56 -11.44 -1.40 1.08
C ILE A 56 -10.79 -1.37 -0.30
N ASP A 57 -11.41 -0.67 -1.26
CA ASP A 57 -10.81 -0.38 -2.55
C ASP A 57 -9.70 0.67 -2.37
N GLU A 58 -8.54 0.41 -2.97
CA GLU A 58 -7.38 1.31 -2.89
C GLU A 58 -7.53 2.54 -3.78
N ASN A 59 -8.28 2.44 -4.87
CA ASN A 59 -8.47 3.53 -5.81
C ASN A 59 -9.22 4.68 -5.13
N ASP A 60 -9.29 5.87 -5.72
CA ASP A 60 -10.17 6.93 -5.23
C ASP A 60 -11.58 6.79 -5.81
N PRO A 61 -12.62 7.23 -5.07
CA PRO A 61 -13.99 7.02 -5.51
C PRO A 61 -14.28 7.84 -6.77
N GLN A 62 -14.84 7.20 -7.78
CA GLN A 62 -15.21 7.82 -9.05
C GLN A 62 -16.64 8.40 -8.95
N GLU A 63 -16.87 9.54 -9.61
CA GLU A 63 -18.24 10.02 -9.88
C GLU A 63 -18.68 9.43 -11.23
N ASP A 64 -19.56 8.44 -11.20
CA ASP A 64 -20.24 8.00 -12.42
C ASP A 64 -21.66 8.59 -12.47
N GLU A 65 -21.87 9.54 -13.39
CA GLU A 65 -23.17 10.18 -13.61
C GLU A 65 -24.27 9.18 -14.02
N GLU A 66 -23.92 8.05 -14.66
CA GLU A 66 -24.87 7.00 -15.06
C GLU A 66 -25.27 6.08 -13.89
N GLU A 67 -24.44 5.96 -12.86
CA GLU A 67 -24.74 5.20 -11.64
C GLU A 67 -25.57 6.00 -10.64
N LEU A 68 -25.53 7.34 -10.69
CA LEU A 68 -26.37 8.21 -9.85
C LEU A 68 -27.87 8.00 -10.08
N ASP A 69 -28.26 7.54 -11.27
CA ASP A 69 -29.65 7.25 -11.65
C ASP A 69 -30.12 5.85 -11.21
N LYS A 70 -29.23 5.00 -10.68
CA LYS A 70 -29.56 3.67 -10.17
C LYS A 70 -29.45 3.66 -8.64
N ASP A 71 -30.59 3.50 -7.97
CA ASP A 71 -30.62 3.25 -6.52
C ASP A 71 -29.77 2.01 -6.18
N GLY A 72 -28.55 2.19 -5.65
CA GLY A 72 -27.76 1.08 -5.10
C GLY A 72 -26.29 0.98 -5.50
N ASP A 73 -25.84 1.69 -6.53
CA ASP A 73 -24.55 1.42 -7.18
C ASP A 73 -23.54 2.57 -7.02
N ARG A 74 -23.52 3.23 -5.85
CA ARG A 74 -22.52 4.30 -5.64
C ARG A 74 -21.15 3.71 -5.38
N ASP A 75 -20.12 4.38 -5.91
CA ASP A 75 -18.73 4.11 -5.57
C ASP A 75 -18.36 4.61 -4.15
N GLY A 76 -18.89 3.86 -3.17
CA GLY A 76 -18.68 4.02 -1.74
C GLY A 76 -19.75 3.23 -0.97
N TRP A 77 -19.55 3.05 0.33
CA TRP A 77 -20.53 2.35 1.15
C TRP A 77 -21.63 3.29 1.64
N GLN A 78 -22.89 2.97 1.33
CA GLN A 78 -24.03 3.77 1.76
C GLN A 78 -25.19 2.92 2.29
N SER A 79 -25.58 3.21 3.54
CA SER A 79 -26.77 2.64 4.17
C SER A 79 -28.03 3.44 3.85
N ARG A 80 -29.20 2.89 4.19
CA ARG A 80 -30.46 3.64 4.26
C ARG A 80 -30.38 4.86 5.18
N ARG A 81 -31.29 5.83 4.95
CA ARG A 81 -31.52 6.99 5.84
C ARG A 81 -32.28 6.55 7.10
N HIS A 82 -32.19 7.35 8.17
CA HIS A 82 -32.88 7.13 9.45
C HIS A 82 -32.52 5.80 10.15
N VAL A 83 -31.26 5.38 10.02
CA VAL A 83 -30.69 4.28 10.80
C VAL A 83 -29.94 4.93 11.97
N ASP A 84 -30.14 4.43 13.19
CA ASP A 84 -29.48 4.96 14.39
C ASP A 84 -27.94 4.84 14.27
N GLU A 85 -27.46 3.68 13.79
CA GLU A 85 -26.04 3.39 13.57
C GLU A 85 -25.86 2.49 12.35
N ALA A 86 -24.79 2.71 11.58
CA ALA A 86 -24.35 1.75 10.57
C ALA A 86 -22.90 1.35 10.85
N TRP A 87 -22.56 0.09 10.60
CA TRP A 87 -21.23 -0.45 10.82
C TRP A 87 -20.82 -1.46 9.74
N ALA A 88 -19.52 -1.57 9.52
CA ALA A 88 -18.89 -2.63 8.72
C ALA A 88 -17.75 -3.24 9.53
N ILE A 89 -17.66 -4.58 9.54
CA ILE A 89 -16.53 -5.30 10.14
C ILE A 89 -15.59 -5.70 9.02
N ILE A 90 -14.38 -5.15 9.07
CA ILE A 90 -13.33 -5.39 8.09
C ILE A 90 -12.29 -6.32 8.70
N LYS A 91 -12.00 -7.42 8.01
CA LYS A 91 -10.81 -8.22 8.31
C LYS A 91 -9.65 -7.63 7.51
N LEU A 92 -8.58 -7.23 8.19
CA LEU A 92 -7.34 -6.80 7.56
C LEU A 92 -6.75 -7.92 6.69
N GLY A 93 -6.16 -7.54 5.56
CA GLY A 93 -5.47 -8.47 4.66
C GLY A 93 -4.20 -9.02 5.28
N CYS A 94 -3.51 -8.22 6.09
CA CYS A 94 -2.37 -8.62 6.88
C CYS A 94 -2.48 -8.17 8.34
N HIS A 95 -1.84 -8.93 9.22
CA HIS A 95 -1.72 -8.55 10.63
C HIS A 95 -0.74 -7.39 10.71
N GLY A 96 -1.01 -6.37 11.52
CA GLY A 96 -0.12 -5.23 11.60
C GLY A 96 -0.38 -4.31 12.79
N ARG A 97 0.53 -3.35 12.95
CA ARG A 97 0.36 -2.22 13.87
C ARG A 97 -0.19 -1.03 13.08
N LEU A 98 -1.32 -0.49 13.53
CA LEU A 98 -1.96 0.67 12.92
C LEU A 98 -1.29 1.97 13.40
N TYR A 99 -1.05 2.87 12.45
CA TYR A 99 -0.46 4.20 12.65
C TYR A 99 -1.47 5.32 12.34
N GLY A 100 -2.46 5.06 11.49
CA GLY A 100 -3.52 6.00 11.19
C GLY A 100 -4.64 5.38 10.36
N PHE A 101 -5.67 6.18 10.11
CA PHE A 101 -6.79 5.83 9.25
C PHE A 101 -7.10 7.00 8.33
N ASP A 102 -7.56 6.71 7.13
CA ASP A 102 -8.19 7.67 6.24
C ASP A 102 -9.68 7.32 6.08
N ILE A 103 -10.53 8.33 6.22
CA ILE A 103 -11.98 8.23 6.10
C ILE A 103 -12.40 9.12 4.95
N ASN A 104 -12.45 8.54 3.74
CA ASN A 104 -12.70 9.29 2.53
C ASN A 104 -14.21 9.40 2.24
N THR A 105 -14.73 10.63 2.30
CA THR A 105 -16.13 10.97 2.04
C THR A 105 -16.35 11.74 0.72
N ILE A 106 -15.38 11.70 -0.20
CA ILE A 106 -15.50 12.31 -1.53
C ILE A 106 -16.80 11.81 -2.20
N ASN A 107 -17.50 12.71 -2.89
CA ASN A 107 -18.78 12.47 -3.57
C ASN A 107 -20.01 12.21 -2.66
N PHE A 108 -19.85 12.27 -1.33
CA PHE A 108 -20.94 12.15 -0.35
C PHE A 108 -21.35 13.49 0.28
N ASN A 109 -21.53 14.54 -0.53
CA ASN A 109 -21.75 15.92 -0.03
C ASN A 109 -22.97 16.10 0.88
N ASP A 110 -24.06 15.36 0.66
CA ASP A 110 -25.30 15.42 1.44
C ASP A 110 -25.54 14.17 2.30
N ALA A 111 -24.63 13.19 2.21
CA ALA A 111 -24.78 11.87 2.81
C ALA A 111 -23.54 11.40 3.59
N ALA A 112 -22.51 12.24 3.71
CA ALA A 112 -21.33 11.97 4.50
C ALA A 112 -21.69 11.77 5.98
N PRO A 113 -20.96 10.88 6.68
CA PRO A 113 -21.15 10.70 8.12
C PRO A 113 -20.80 12.00 8.87
N LEU A 114 -21.65 12.39 9.83
CA LEU A 114 -21.36 13.52 10.72
C LEU A 114 -20.19 13.22 11.67
N THR A 115 -20.05 11.95 12.05
CA THR A 115 -18.98 11.45 12.91
C THR A 115 -18.63 10.03 12.48
N ALA A 116 -17.38 9.63 12.71
CA ALA A 116 -16.95 8.26 12.55
C ALA A 116 -16.07 7.85 13.72
N THR A 117 -16.07 6.55 14.01
CA THR A 117 -15.26 5.94 15.06
C THR A 117 -14.64 4.67 14.51
N VAL A 118 -13.46 4.32 14.97
CA VAL A 118 -12.79 3.10 14.53
C VAL A 118 -12.40 2.30 15.76
N GLU A 119 -12.82 1.04 15.78
CA GLU A 119 -12.46 0.08 16.80
C GLU A 119 -11.66 -1.05 16.16
N ALA A 120 -10.64 -1.54 16.87
CA ALA A 120 -9.82 -2.66 16.42
C ALA A 120 -9.82 -3.74 17.49
N SER A 121 -10.03 -4.99 17.08
CA SER A 121 -9.93 -6.15 17.95
C SER A 121 -8.97 -7.18 17.35
N PRO A 122 -8.05 -7.76 18.16
CA PRO A 122 -7.21 -8.88 17.72
C PRO A 122 -8.01 -10.19 17.58
N SER A 123 -9.28 -10.22 18.00
CA SER A 123 -10.18 -11.37 17.88
C SER A 123 -11.48 -10.99 17.16
N SER A 124 -12.15 -11.99 16.57
CA SER A 124 -13.31 -11.85 15.69
C SER A 124 -14.62 -11.38 16.36
N GLN A 125 -14.54 -10.70 17.51
CA GLN A 125 -15.71 -10.10 18.16
C GLN A 125 -15.46 -8.64 18.48
N SER A 126 -16.20 -7.76 17.81
CA SER A 126 -16.58 -6.43 18.31
C SER A 126 -17.83 -5.93 17.56
N ARG A 127 -18.53 -4.98 18.19
CA ARG A 127 -19.68 -4.21 17.67
C ARG A 127 -19.29 -2.74 17.78
N GLY A 128 -19.35 -1.95 16.71
CA GLY A 128 -19.13 -0.50 16.81
C GLY A 128 -18.83 0.20 15.48
N PRO A 129 -18.93 1.56 15.40
CA PRO A 129 -19.72 2.22 14.33
C PRO A 129 -18.99 3.14 13.31
N ASN A 130 -19.74 3.44 12.22
CA ASN A 130 -19.71 4.54 11.22
C ASN A 130 -18.92 4.41 9.88
N LYS A 131 -19.37 5.24 8.92
CA LYS A 131 -19.36 5.08 7.45
C LYS A 131 -18.18 5.78 6.76
N ALA A 132 -18.02 5.52 5.45
CA ALA A 132 -16.99 6.00 4.52
C ALA A 132 -15.78 5.09 4.36
N ARG A 133 -15.07 5.19 3.22
CA ARG A 133 -13.92 4.31 2.91
C ARG A 133 -12.93 4.35 4.04
N LEU A 134 -12.52 3.18 4.53
CA LEU A 134 -11.63 3.07 5.68
C LEU A 134 -10.33 2.44 5.24
N ARG A 135 -9.34 3.28 4.99
CA ARG A 135 -7.96 2.82 4.80
C ARG A 135 -7.27 2.74 6.15
N CYS A 136 -6.61 1.63 6.43
CA CYS A 136 -5.99 1.30 7.71
C CYS A 136 -4.47 1.26 7.58
N TYR A 137 -3.81 2.40 7.76
CA TYR A 137 -2.37 2.51 7.51
C TYR A 137 -1.55 1.91 8.63
N GLY A 138 -0.64 1.01 8.28
CA GLY A 138 0.19 0.36 9.29
C GLY A 138 1.41 -0.38 8.77
N ILE A 139 2.16 -0.93 9.72
CA ILE A 139 3.28 -1.83 9.44
C ILE A 139 2.78 -3.25 9.63
N ALA A 140 2.85 -4.06 8.56
CA ALA A 140 2.56 -5.47 8.63
C ALA A 140 3.54 -6.16 9.60
N VAL A 141 3.00 -6.99 10.50
CA VAL A 141 3.79 -7.84 11.39
C VAL A 141 3.88 -9.21 10.73
N PRO A 142 5.05 -9.59 10.18
CA PRO A 142 5.21 -10.85 9.46
C PRO A 142 4.89 -12.06 10.33
N ASN A 143 4.07 -12.95 9.78
CA ASN A 143 3.92 -14.31 10.30
C ASN A 143 4.92 -15.22 9.59
N TRP A 144 6.14 -15.32 10.15
CA TRP A 144 7.20 -16.12 9.55
C TRP A 144 6.89 -17.63 9.61
N PRO A 145 7.12 -18.38 8.52
CA PRO A 145 6.93 -19.82 8.55
C PRO A 145 7.89 -20.46 9.56
N GLN A 146 7.39 -21.38 10.39
CA GLN A 146 8.23 -22.10 11.35
C GLN A 146 9.30 -22.97 10.67
N ASN A 147 9.08 -23.35 9.40
CA ASN A 147 10.04 -24.09 8.61
C ASN A 147 10.86 -23.14 7.71
N LEU A 148 12.02 -22.74 8.20
CA LEU A 148 12.97 -21.85 7.52
C LEU A 148 13.68 -22.49 6.31
N LYS A 149 13.37 -23.74 5.94
CA LYS A 149 13.92 -24.38 4.73
C LYS A 149 13.21 -23.99 3.45
N LYS A 150 12.04 -23.35 3.54
CA LYS A 150 11.31 -22.85 2.37
C LYS A 150 11.76 -21.42 2.09
N GLU A 151 12.05 -21.12 0.83
CA GLU A 151 12.29 -19.74 0.41
C GLU A 151 11.05 -18.88 0.65
N VAL A 152 11.28 -17.63 1.01
CA VAL A 152 10.24 -16.65 1.35
C VAL A 152 10.54 -15.38 0.59
N ASN A 153 9.54 -14.80 -0.08
CA ASN A 153 9.68 -13.45 -0.66
C ASN A 153 9.92 -12.44 0.48
N LEU A 154 11.15 -11.94 0.61
CA LEU A 154 11.56 -10.96 1.62
C LEU A 154 11.15 -9.53 1.25
N ALA A 155 10.79 -9.27 -0.01
CA ALA A 155 10.29 -7.98 -0.47
C ALA A 155 8.75 -7.87 -0.40
N SER A 156 8.08 -8.92 0.05
CA SER A 156 6.61 -8.93 0.17
C SER A 156 6.13 -7.95 1.24
N ALA A 157 5.25 -7.04 0.85
CA ALA A 157 4.67 -6.05 1.73
C ALA A 157 3.85 -6.69 2.87
N GLN A 158 3.19 -7.83 2.60
CA GLN A 158 2.47 -8.64 3.60
C GLN A 158 3.39 -9.19 4.70
N LYS A 159 4.71 -9.24 4.46
CA LYS A 159 5.72 -9.62 5.44
C LYS A 159 6.40 -8.42 6.08
N GLY A 160 5.98 -7.21 5.78
CA GLY A 160 6.54 -5.98 6.36
C GLY A 160 7.72 -5.40 5.59
N ALA A 161 7.95 -5.82 4.34
CA ALA A 161 8.81 -5.06 3.45
C ALA A 161 8.16 -3.70 3.15
N ARG A 162 8.98 -2.67 2.93
CA ARG A 162 8.50 -1.31 2.68
C ARG A 162 9.38 -0.56 1.71
N ILE A 163 8.79 0.40 1.04
CA ILE A 163 9.52 1.32 0.17
C ILE A 163 9.94 2.51 1.01
N THR A 164 11.23 2.83 0.96
CA THR A 164 11.81 3.88 1.81
C THR A 164 12.21 5.11 1.01
N ARG A 165 12.40 4.95 -0.31
CA ARG A 165 12.72 6.05 -1.22
C ARG A 165 12.44 5.66 -2.66
N TRP A 166 12.04 6.60 -3.50
CA TRP A 166 12.00 6.43 -4.96
C TRP A 166 12.25 7.76 -5.66
N THR A 167 12.53 7.71 -6.97
CA THR A 167 12.68 8.91 -7.80
C THR A 167 11.35 9.49 -8.22
N ASP A 168 11.33 10.81 -8.47
CA ASP A 168 10.19 11.55 -9.03
C ASP A 168 8.88 11.42 -8.24
N THR A 169 8.98 11.63 -6.93
CA THR A 169 7.86 11.61 -5.97
C THR A 169 6.78 12.68 -6.22
N GLN A 170 6.94 13.52 -7.24
CA GLN A 170 5.97 14.57 -7.58
C GLN A 170 5.08 14.18 -8.77
N ASN A 171 5.59 13.35 -9.69
CA ASN A 171 4.91 13.06 -10.94
C ASN A 171 4.74 11.55 -11.19
N ALA A 172 5.52 10.69 -10.52
CA ALA A 172 5.29 9.25 -10.51
C ALA A 172 4.21 8.89 -9.48
N ASN A 173 3.50 7.79 -9.72
CA ASN A 173 2.61 7.24 -8.71
C ASN A 173 3.40 6.68 -7.52
N ASN A 174 2.72 6.45 -6.39
CA ASN A 174 3.32 5.71 -5.29
C ASN A 174 3.65 4.29 -5.76
N PRO A 175 4.89 3.83 -5.58
CA PRO A 175 5.31 2.55 -6.11
C PRO A 175 4.60 1.39 -5.39
N ASN A 176 3.86 0.57 -6.14
CA ASN A 176 3.16 -0.60 -5.62
C ASN A 176 3.91 -1.92 -5.90
N VAL A 177 5.24 -1.87 -5.95
CA VAL A 177 6.10 -2.99 -6.39
C VAL A 177 6.22 -4.16 -5.42
N LEU A 178 5.68 -4.02 -4.20
CA LEU A 178 5.82 -5.01 -3.14
C LEU A 178 4.61 -5.96 -3.01
N MET A 179 3.60 -5.83 -3.89
CA MET A 179 2.51 -6.82 -3.95
C MET A 179 3.05 -8.13 -4.56
N ASP A 180 2.52 -9.26 -4.08
CA ASP A 180 2.86 -10.56 -4.66
C ASP A 180 2.30 -10.70 -6.09
N HIS A 181 1.17 -10.05 -6.41
CA HIS A 181 0.50 -9.99 -7.71
C HIS A 181 -0.38 -8.73 -7.83
N GLY A 182 -0.74 -8.34 -9.05
CA GLY A 182 -1.78 -7.35 -9.29
C GLY A 182 -2.56 -7.61 -10.57
N LYS A 183 -3.70 -6.93 -10.65
CA LYS A 183 -4.80 -7.17 -11.57
C LYS A 183 -4.67 -6.29 -12.82
N THR A 184 -4.12 -5.08 -12.69
CA THR A 184 -4.01 -4.09 -13.77
C THR A 184 -2.65 -3.40 -13.78
N SER A 185 -2.41 -2.52 -14.76
CA SER A 185 -1.20 -1.67 -14.82
C SER A 185 -1.20 -0.54 -13.78
N GLU A 186 -2.35 -0.20 -13.19
CA GLU A 186 -2.45 0.81 -12.12
C GLU A 186 -1.91 0.26 -10.80
N ASP A 187 -1.79 -1.07 -10.70
CA ASP A 187 -1.33 -1.77 -9.51
C ASP A 187 0.18 -1.76 -9.29
N GLY A 188 0.95 -1.16 -10.20
CA GLY A 188 2.40 -1.14 -10.17
C GLY A 188 3.00 0.24 -9.93
N TRP A 189 4.23 0.44 -10.41
CA TRP A 189 4.95 1.69 -10.39
C TRP A 189 5.21 2.17 -11.82
N GLU A 190 4.77 3.38 -12.14
CA GLU A 190 4.97 4.02 -13.44
C GLU A 190 5.57 5.42 -13.24
N THR A 191 6.64 5.71 -13.98
CA THR A 191 7.28 7.02 -13.99
C THR A 191 6.93 7.79 -15.25
N PRO A 192 6.91 9.14 -15.21
CA PRO A 192 6.60 9.94 -16.40
C PRO A 192 7.65 9.77 -17.49
N HIS A 193 7.20 9.84 -18.75
CA HIS A 193 8.07 9.91 -19.91
C HIS A 193 9.08 11.06 -19.77
N SER A 194 10.36 10.72 -19.61
CA SER A 194 11.43 11.70 -19.57
C SER A 194 11.86 12.10 -20.98
N ARG A 195 12.04 13.41 -21.21
CA ARG A 195 12.72 13.92 -22.41
C ARG A 195 14.24 13.79 -22.33
N GLU A 196 14.77 13.48 -21.14
CA GLU A 196 16.19 13.21 -20.94
C GLU A 196 16.49 11.75 -21.27
N ALA A 197 17.19 11.55 -22.39
CA ALA A 197 17.42 10.23 -23.00
C ALA A 197 18.09 9.17 -22.09
N ASN A 198 18.69 9.60 -20.97
CA ASN A 198 19.43 8.73 -20.05
C ASN A 198 18.94 8.83 -18.60
N ARG A 199 17.72 9.35 -18.37
CA ARG A 199 17.15 9.34 -17.02
C ARG A 199 16.83 7.89 -16.64
N ASN A 200 17.39 7.46 -15.52
CA ASN A 200 16.99 6.23 -14.85
C ASN A 200 16.12 6.59 -13.65
N ASP A 201 15.15 5.75 -13.37
CA ASP A 201 14.37 5.82 -12.15
C ASP A 201 14.74 4.69 -11.21
N TYR A 202 14.64 4.92 -9.90
CA TYR A 202 14.91 3.87 -8.92
C TYR A 202 13.91 3.88 -7.77
N VAL A 203 13.75 2.72 -7.16
CA VAL A 203 13.03 2.51 -5.90
C VAL A 203 13.93 1.75 -4.93
N VAL A 204 13.95 2.21 -3.68
CA VAL A 204 14.66 1.60 -2.56
C VAL A 204 13.65 0.86 -1.70
N ILE A 205 13.89 -0.43 -1.54
CA ILE A 205 13.03 -1.38 -0.83
C ILE A 205 13.79 -1.85 0.40
N GLN A 206 13.23 -1.62 1.58
CA GLN A 206 13.63 -2.34 2.79
C GLN A 206 12.95 -3.70 2.81
N LEU A 207 13.75 -4.75 2.94
CA LEU A 207 13.25 -6.11 3.08
C LEU A 207 12.56 -6.30 4.43
N ALA A 208 11.55 -7.17 4.46
CA ALA A 208 10.81 -7.59 5.65
C ALA A 208 11.73 -8.09 6.79
N SER A 209 12.86 -8.68 6.41
CA SER A 209 13.94 -9.04 7.32
C SER A 209 15.24 -9.05 6.52
N PRO A 210 16.38 -8.67 7.14
CA PRO A 210 17.67 -8.90 6.53
C PRO A 210 17.88 -10.39 6.24
N GLY A 211 18.43 -10.72 5.07
CA GLY A 211 18.62 -12.10 4.65
C GLY A 211 19.49 -12.26 3.42
N THR A 212 19.80 -13.52 3.09
CA THR A 212 20.43 -13.90 1.82
C THR A 212 19.38 -14.05 0.73
N LEU A 213 19.72 -13.67 -0.50
CA LEU A 213 18.80 -13.70 -1.64
C LEU A 213 19.25 -14.75 -2.66
N ASN A 214 18.37 -15.67 -3.04
CA ASN A 214 18.70 -16.74 -3.99
C ASN A 214 18.31 -16.37 -5.43
N SER A 215 17.14 -15.76 -5.60
CA SER A 215 16.64 -15.28 -6.88
C SER A 215 15.83 -14.02 -6.67
N LEU A 216 15.63 -13.26 -7.74
CA LEU A 216 14.75 -12.10 -7.80
C LEU A 216 13.78 -12.29 -8.94
N VAL A 217 12.55 -11.84 -8.73
CA VAL A 217 11.48 -11.89 -9.73
C VAL A 217 11.03 -10.46 -9.95
N ILE A 218 10.84 -10.10 -11.21
CA ILE A 218 10.22 -8.82 -11.59
C ILE A 218 9.08 -9.14 -12.52
N SER A 219 7.88 -8.67 -12.19
CA SER A 219 6.77 -8.69 -13.13
C SER A 219 6.69 -7.37 -13.90
N THR A 220 6.52 -7.50 -15.20
CA THR A 220 6.12 -6.45 -16.14
C THR A 220 4.73 -6.75 -16.73
N GLU A 221 3.99 -7.68 -16.13
CA GLU A 221 2.62 -8.00 -16.52
C GLU A 221 1.76 -6.74 -16.57
N HIS A 222 0.88 -6.67 -17.57
CA HIS A 222 -0.01 -5.54 -17.89
C HIS A 222 0.68 -4.29 -18.48
N TYR A 223 2.01 -4.25 -18.57
CA TYR A 223 2.73 -3.17 -19.26
C TYR A 223 3.14 -3.60 -20.67
N LEU A 224 2.40 -3.11 -21.66
CA LEU A 224 2.64 -3.34 -23.09
C LEU A 224 3.11 -2.01 -23.72
N GLY A 225 4.35 -1.97 -24.19
CA GLY A 225 4.96 -0.79 -24.81
C GLY A 225 5.51 0.26 -23.85
N ASN A 226 5.30 0.14 -22.53
CA ASN A 226 5.87 1.02 -21.49
C ASN A 226 6.70 0.30 -20.40
N ALA A 227 6.90 -1.02 -20.52
CA ALA A 227 7.86 -1.75 -19.69
C ALA A 227 9.29 -1.24 -19.93
N PRO A 228 10.19 -1.32 -18.93
CA PRO A 228 11.56 -0.88 -19.12
C PRO A 228 12.32 -1.77 -20.08
N ASN A 229 13.33 -1.19 -20.75
CA ASN A 229 14.19 -1.97 -21.63
C ASN A 229 15.12 -2.89 -20.84
N ALA A 230 15.54 -2.44 -19.66
CA ALA A 230 16.41 -3.18 -18.76
C ALA A 230 16.26 -2.71 -17.32
N ILE A 231 16.74 -3.52 -16.39
CA ILE A 231 16.80 -3.22 -14.97
C ILE A 231 18.18 -3.56 -14.40
N SER A 232 18.56 -2.90 -13.32
CA SER A 232 19.65 -3.35 -12.46
C SER A 232 19.20 -3.33 -11.01
N ILE A 233 19.83 -4.17 -10.18
CA ILE A 233 19.52 -4.24 -8.76
C ILE A 233 20.81 -4.24 -7.97
N ASP A 234 20.89 -3.29 -7.04
CA ASP A 234 21.90 -3.27 -5.99
C ASP A 234 21.29 -3.72 -4.66
N GLY A 235 22.06 -4.41 -3.83
CA GLY A 235 21.72 -4.71 -2.45
C GLY A 235 22.70 -4.06 -1.47
N CYS A 236 22.21 -3.61 -0.33
CA CYS A 236 23.06 -3.21 0.78
C CYS A 236 22.55 -3.76 2.12
N TYR A 237 23.42 -3.71 3.13
CA TYR A 237 23.03 -3.88 4.52
C TYR A 237 23.15 -2.52 5.22
N SER A 238 22.04 -2.05 5.76
CA SER A 238 21.95 -0.87 6.62
C SER A 238 21.06 -1.15 7.82
N VAL A 239 21.38 -0.49 8.94
CA VAL A 239 20.56 -0.46 10.16
C VAL A 239 19.58 0.72 10.18
N GLU A 240 19.79 1.70 9.31
CA GLU A 240 18.87 2.82 9.12
C GLU A 240 17.64 2.38 8.33
N GLU A 241 16.54 3.11 8.51
CA GLU A 241 15.33 2.92 7.71
C GLU A 241 15.56 3.31 6.25
N ASP A 242 16.29 4.37 6.00
CA ASP A 242 16.71 4.78 4.67
C ASP A 242 18.24 4.76 4.60
N PRO A 243 18.84 3.86 3.80
CA PRO A 243 20.29 3.76 3.64
C PRO A 243 20.96 5.05 3.17
N ALA A 244 20.22 6.02 2.63
CA ALA A 244 20.78 7.34 2.29
C ALA A 244 21.37 8.10 3.49
N TYR A 245 20.96 7.76 4.72
CA TYR A 245 21.48 8.33 5.96
C TYR A 245 22.57 7.47 6.62
N ASP A 246 22.89 6.32 6.04
CA ASP A 246 23.94 5.41 6.54
C ASP A 246 25.20 5.53 5.66
N TYR A 247 26.19 6.28 6.16
CA TYR A 247 27.47 6.46 5.47
C TYR A 247 28.30 5.18 5.35
N THR A 248 27.90 4.09 6.02
CA THR A 248 28.56 2.78 5.96
C THR A 248 27.85 1.81 5.02
N ALA A 249 26.69 2.19 4.47
CA ALA A 249 25.94 1.35 3.54
C ALA A 249 26.73 1.15 2.23
N ASP A 250 27.18 -0.09 2.03
CA ASP A 250 27.88 -0.52 0.82
C ASP A 250 26.88 -1.15 -0.16
N TRP A 251 26.59 -0.45 -1.26
CA TRP A 251 25.73 -0.94 -2.34
C TRP A 251 26.51 -1.88 -3.25
N ILE A 252 26.05 -3.11 -3.34
CA ILE A 252 26.67 -4.18 -4.12
C ILE A 252 25.71 -4.57 -5.24
N GLU A 253 26.19 -4.51 -6.48
CA GLU A 253 25.43 -5.01 -7.63
C GLU A 253 25.11 -6.50 -7.43
N ILE A 254 23.83 -6.84 -7.49
CA ILE A 254 23.32 -8.21 -7.38
C ILE A 254 22.67 -8.72 -8.66
N VAL A 255 22.10 -7.82 -9.47
CA VAL A 255 21.65 -8.07 -10.85
C VAL A 255 22.21 -6.98 -11.74
N ARG A 256 23.05 -7.37 -12.71
CA ARG A 256 23.77 -6.45 -13.58
C ARG A 256 22.99 -6.16 -14.83
N HIS A 257 22.44 -4.93 -14.95
CA HIS A 257 21.83 -4.37 -16.16
C HIS A 257 21.30 -5.43 -17.16
N GLU A 258 20.20 -6.09 -16.79
CA GLU A 258 19.60 -7.17 -17.57
C GLU A 258 18.37 -6.66 -18.30
N SER A 259 18.17 -7.12 -19.53
CA SER A 259 16.94 -6.83 -20.28
C SER A 259 15.74 -7.51 -19.65
N VAL A 260 14.56 -6.90 -19.78
CA VAL A 260 13.29 -7.49 -19.35
C VAL A 260 12.35 -7.60 -20.54
N GLU A 261 11.54 -8.65 -20.53
CA GLU A 261 10.43 -8.79 -21.48
C GLU A 261 9.22 -8.00 -20.97
N GLU A 262 8.44 -7.44 -21.88
CA GLU A 262 7.17 -6.79 -21.57
C GLU A 262 6.07 -7.83 -21.29
N ASN A 263 5.07 -7.47 -20.48
CA ASN A 263 3.96 -8.35 -20.12
C ASN A 263 4.40 -9.76 -19.65
N ALA A 264 5.44 -9.84 -18.82
CA ALA A 264 6.09 -11.10 -18.47
C ALA A 264 6.59 -11.15 -17.01
N ILE A 265 6.79 -12.38 -16.53
CA ILE A 265 7.49 -12.65 -15.27
C ILE A 265 8.96 -12.90 -15.57
N ASN A 266 9.80 -11.92 -15.26
CA ASN A 266 11.24 -11.93 -15.46
C ASN A 266 11.95 -12.46 -14.21
N LYS A 267 12.83 -13.45 -14.36
CA LYS A 267 13.54 -14.08 -13.22
C LYS A 267 15.05 -13.90 -13.35
N PHE A 268 15.67 -13.42 -12.28
CA PHE A 268 17.10 -13.10 -12.24
C PHE A 268 17.81 -13.93 -11.17
N ASN A 269 19.02 -14.37 -11.52
CA ASN A 269 19.92 -15.00 -10.56
C ASN A 269 20.66 -13.92 -9.77
N VAL A 270 20.75 -14.10 -8.46
CA VAL A 270 21.44 -13.16 -7.58
C VAL A 270 22.93 -13.48 -7.54
N THR A 271 23.75 -12.52 -7.96
CA THR A 271 25.19 -12.56 -7.64
C THR A 271 25.40 -12.17 -6.18
N ASN A 272 26.50 -12.60 -5.56
CA ASN A 272 26.77 -12.36 -4.13
C ASN A 272 25.69 -12.91 -3.17
N ASN A 273 24.97 -13.98 -3.55
CA ASN A 273 23.87 -14.58 -2.79
C ASN A 273 24.19 -15.06 -1.36
N LYS A 274 25.47 -15.13 -0.97
CA LYS A 274 25.90 -15.44 0.41
C LYS A 274 25.96 -14.22 1.33
N LYS A 275 25.91 -13.00 0.77
CA LYS A 275 25.86 -11.77 1.57
C LYS A 275 24.45 -11.56 2.11
N ILE A 276 24.37 -10.92 3.27
CA ILE A 276 23.12 -10.53 3.89
C ILE A 276 22.79 -9.12 3.40
N PHE A 277 21.58 -8.94 2.91
CA PHE A 277 21.05 -7.65 2.49
C PHE A 277 19.86 -7.29 3.38
N SER A 278 19.71 -6.02 3.73
CA SER A 278 18.50 -5.48 4.36
C SER A 278 17.71 -4.58 3.42
N HIS A 279 18.36 -4.02 2.40
CA HIS A 279 17.72 -3.15 1.42
C HIS A 279 18.16 -3.50 0.00
N LEU A 280 17.26 -3.24 -0.94
CA LEU A 280 17.47 -3.35 -2.37
C LEU A 280 17.21 -2.01 -3.04
N ARG A 281 17.95 -1.71 -4.11
CA ARG A 281 17.67 -0.59 -5.01
C ARG A 281 17.44 -1.17 -6.39
N LEU A 282 16.20 -1.16 -6.83
CA LEU A 282 15.80 -1.50 -8.19
C LEU A 282 15.92 -0.23 -9.04
N THR A 283 16.72 -0.29 -10.10
CA THR A 283 16.87 0.80 -11.07
C THR A 283 16.32 0.34 -12.41
N VAL A 284 15.44 1.15 -13.01
CA VAL A 284 14.92 0.94 -14.37
C VAL A 284 15.74 1.76 -15.36
N HIS A 285 16.16 1.13 -16.45
CA HIS A 285 16.99 1.71 -17.52
C HIS A 285 16.18 1.85 -18.80
N PRO A 286 16.40 2.95 -19.54
CA PRO A 286 15.39 3.88 -20.02
C PRO A 286 14.06 3.20 -20.37
N GLY A 287 13.02 3.60 -19.65
CA GLY A 287 11.72 2.94 -19.56
C GLY A 287 10.94 3.41 -18.34
N LEU A 288 9.66 3.08 -18.22
CA LEU A 288 8.75 3.80 -17.31
C LEU A 288 8.13 2.95 -16.21
N SER A 289 7.76 1.70 -16.50
CA SER A 289 6.75 1.02 -15.66
C SER A 289 7.09 -0.41 -15.26
N ILE A 290 6.89 -0.77 -14.00
CA ILE A 290 7.16 -2.10 -13.43
C ILE A 290 6.12 -2.44 -12.37
N SER A 291 5.67 -3.69 -12.25
CA SER A 291 4.53 -4.01 -11.40
C SER A 291 4.90 -4.65 -10.07
N PHE A 292 5.63 -5.76 -10.05
CA PHE A 292 5.84 -6.57 -8.82
C PHE A 292 7.28 -7.07 -8.65
N PHE A 293 7.63 -7.38 -7.38
CA PHE A 293 8.97 -7.77 -6.94
C PHE A 293 9.00 -8.96 -5.96
#